data_AF-A0A016W0L8-F1
#
_entry.id   AF-A0A016W0L8-F1
#
_cell.length_a   1.000
_cell.length_b   1.000
_cell.length_c   1.000
_cell.angle_alpha   90.00
_cell.angle_beta   90.00
_cell.angle_gamma   90.00
#
_symmetry.space_group_name_H-M   'P 1'
#
loop_
_entity.id
_entity.type
_entity.pdbx_description
1 polymer ?
#
loop_
_entity_poly.entity_id
_entity_poly.type
_entity_poly.pdbx_seq_one_letter_code
_entity_poly.pdbx_strand_id
1 'polypeptide(L)' 'MVTASSFLEKKIKKKSELNHDETIQLAIEALQSSLGIETRSKDLEVVVVSKKDKTFSKLTNDQVDHHLNAIANRD' A
#
# COMPACT_ATOMS: atom_id res chain seq x y z
N MET A 1 -11.45 -3.43 -13.38
CA MET A 1 -10.41 -2.39 -13.29
C MET A 1 -11.05 -1.11 -12.80
N VAL A 2 -10.60 -0.58 -11.66
CA VAL A 2 -11.04 0.69 -11.09
C VAL A 2 -9.82 1.59 -11.04
N THR A 3 -9.94 2.88 -11.39
CA THR A 3 -8.78 3.79 -11.29
C THR A 3 -8.32 3.90 -9.83
N ALA A 4 -7.01 4.01 -9.62
CA ALA A 4 -6.44 4.17 -8.28
C ALA A 4 -7.11 5.32 -7.50
N SER A 5 -7.41 6.45 -8.16
CA SER A 5 -8.11 7.60 -7.55
C SER A 5 -9.50 7.22 -7.03
N SER A 6 -10.33 6.56 -7.86
CA SER A 6 -11.68 6.16 -7.43
C SER A 6 -11.67 5.09 -6.34
N PHE A 7 -10.65 4.23 -6.30
CA PHE A 7 -10.46 3.27 -5.21
C PHE A 7 -10.10 3.98 -3.90
N LEU A 8 -9.11 4.87 -3.94
CA LEU A 8 -8.65 5.65 -2.79
C LEU A 8 -9.76 6.52 -2.22
N GLU A 9 -10.52 7.22 -3.05
CA GLU A 9 -11.65 8.04 -2.61
C GLU A 9 -12.66 7.23 -1.79
N LYS A 10 -12.99 6.00 -2.23
CA LYS A 10 -13.93 5.14 -1.51
C LYS A 10 -13.37 4.66 -0.17
N LYS A 11 -12.08 4.35 -0.10
CA LYS A 11 -11.43 3.83 1.11
C LYS A 11 -11.15 4.94 2.14
N ILE A 12 -10.70 6.12 1.70
CA ILE A 12 -10.46 7.29 2.56
C ILE A 12 -11.77 7.80 3.16
N LYS A 13 -12.87 7.80 2.40
CA LYS A 13 -14.20 8.16 2.94
C LYS A 13 -14.69 7.21 4.04
N LYS A 14 -14.23 5.95 4.04
CA LYS A 14 -14.61 4.93 5.04
C LYS A 14 -13.67 4.87 6.24
N LYS A 15 -12.38 5.17 6.06
CA LYS A 15 -11.35 5.16 7.12
C LYS A 15 -10.73 6.55 7.23
N SER A 16 -11.09 7.28 8.28
CA SER A 16 -10.61 8.65 8.50
C SER A 16 -9.17 8.72 9.03
N GLU A 17 -8.67 7.66 9.66
CA GLU A 17 -7.31 7.58 10.20
C GLU A 17 -6.70 6.22 9.82
N LEU A 18 -5.57 6.27 9.13
CA LEU A 18 -4.77 5.09 8.79
C LEU A 18 -3.48 5.18 9.58
N ASN A 19 -3.06 4.07 10.18
CA ASN A 19 -1.72 3.97 10.71
C ASN A 19 -0.69 3.81 9.58
N HIS A 20 0.59 3.75 9.94
CA HIS A 20 1.69 3.64 8.99
C HIS A 20 1.54 2.45 8.04
N ASP A 21 1.32 1.26 8.59
CA ASP A 21 1.23 0.02 7.83
C ASP A 21 -0.05 -0.03 6.99
N GLU A 22 -1.17 0.41 7.55
CA GLU A 22 -2.44 0.49 6.81
C GLU A 22 -2.36 1.45 5.63
N THR A 23 -1.59 2.54 5.75
CA THR A 23 -1.37 3.50 4.66
C THR A 23 -0.56 2.86 3.53
N ILE A 24 0.51 2.14 3.88
CA ILE A 24 1.34 1.40 2.91
C ILE A 24 0.49 0.34 2.21
N GLN A 25 -0.22 -0.48 2.98
CA GLN A 25 -1.07 -1.54 2.46
C GLN A 25 -2.15 -0.99 1.52
N LEU A 26 -2.83 0.11 1.90
CA LEU A 26 -3.85 0.73 1.07
C LEU A 26 -3.29 1.24 -0.26
N ALA A 27 -2.08 1.81 -0.25
CA ALA A 27 -1.42 2.27 -1.47
C ALA A 27 -1.11 1.11 -2.42
N ILE A 28 -0.65 -0.03 -1.88
CA ILE A 28 -0.39 -1.25 -2.65
C ILE A 28 -1.70 -1.83 -3.20
N GLU A 29 -2.76 -1.94 -2.38
CA GLU A 29 -4.10 -2.38 -2.82
C GLU A 29 -4.63 -1.52 -3.97
N ALA A 30 -4.47 -0.19 -3.87
CA ALA A 30 -4.93 0.75 -4.89
C ALA A 30 -4.21 0.53 -6.23
N LEU A 31 -2.90 0.25 -6.19
CA LEU A 31 -2.11 -0.06 -7.37
C LEU A 31 -2.56 -1.39 -8.00
N GLN A 32 -2.67 -2.46 -7.19
CA GLN A 32 -3.11 -3.78 -7.64
C GLN A 32 -4.51 -3.72 -8.26
N SER A 33 -5.45 -3.00 -7.64
CA SER A 33 -6.80 -2.80 -8.14
C SER A 33 -6.86 -2.03 -9.47
N SER A 34 -5.96 -1.05 -9.63
CA SER A 34 -5.87 -0.26 -10.86
C SER A 34 -5.27 -1.04 -12.02
N LEU A 35 -4.26 -1.86 -11.75
CA LEU A 35 -3.60 -2.69 -12.75
C LEU A 35 -4.34 -4.02 -13.00
N GLY A 36 -5.20 -4.44 -12.08
CA GLY A 36 -5.88 -5.74 -12.13
C GLY A 36 -4.92 -6.91 -11.96
N ILE A 37 -3.81 -6.72 -11.23
CA ILE A 37 -2.78 -7.75 -11.01
C ILE A 37 -2.41 -7.81 -9.53
N GLU A 38 -1.99 -8.99 -9.08
CA GLU A 38 -1.25 -9.13 -7.83
C GLU A 38 0.22 -8.79 -8.06
N THR A 39 0.78 -7.94 -7.20
CA THR A 39 2.19 -7.53 -7.27
C THR A 39 3.05 -8.41 -6.38
N ARG A 40 4.29 -8.67 -6.81
CA ARG A 40 5.31 -9.36 -6.01
C ARG A 40 6.33 -8.34 -5.50
N SER A 41 6.97 -8.59 -4.36
CA SER A 41 7.98 -7.67 -3.79
C SER A 41 9.09 -7.30 -4.78
N LYS A 42 9.56 -8.27 -5.58
CA LYS A 42 10.58 -8.04 -6.62
C LYS A 42 10.16 -7.09 -7.75
N ASP A 43 8.86 -6.94 -7.98
CA ASP A 43 8.30 -6.14 -9.08
C ASP A 43 7.78 -4.78 -8.56
N LEU A 44 7.96 -4.48 -7.27
CA LEU A 44 7.40 -3.31 -6.60
C LEU A 44 8.45 -2.63 -5.72
N GLU A 45 8.66 -1.33 -5.93
CA GLU A 45 9.46 -0.50 -5.04
C GLU A 45 8.57 0.41 -4.21
N VAL A 46 8.75 0.38 -2.88
CA VAL A 46 7.97 1.21 -1.95
C VAL A 46 8.93 2.11 -1.19
N VAL A 47 8.58 3.39 -1.13
CA VAL A 47 9.31 4.37 -0.32
C VAL A 47 8.33 5.08 0.60
N VAL A 48 8.73 5.22 1.86
CA VAL A 48 7.88 5.79 2.90
C VAL A 48 8.58 6.97 3.54
N VAL A 49 7.80 8.01 3.79
CA VAL A 49 8.19 9.18 4.57
C VAL A 49 7.10 9.45 5.59
N SER A 50 7.48 9.86 6.80
CA SER A 50 6.54 10.13 7.87
C SER A 50 6.93 11.38 8.67
N LYS A 51 6.05 11.81 9.58
CA LYS A 51 6.40 12.89 10.51
C LYS A 51 7.49 12.49 11.51
N LYS A 52 7.55 11.19 11.86
CA LYS A 52 8.51 10.62 12.81
C LYS A 52 9.88 10.42 12.17
N ASP A 53 9.88 9.90 10.96
CA ASP A 53 11.07 9.76 10.12
C ASP A 53 10.84 10.51 8.81
N LYS A 54 11.49 11.68 8.70
CA LYS A 54 11.40 12.56 7.53
C LYS A 54 12.34 12.13 6.40
N THR A 55 13.06 11.02 6.57
CA THR A 55 13.94 10.45 5.56
C THR A 55 13.09 9.75 4.49
N PHE A 56 13.56 9.79 3.25
CA PHE A 56 12.96 9.05 2.15
C PHE A 56 13.41 7.58 2.23
N SER A 57 12.75 6.81 3.09
CA SER A 57 13.18 5.45 3.47
C SER A 57 12.58 4.40 2.53
N LYS A 58 13.42 3.84 1.65
CA LYS A 58 13.04 2.74 0.74
C LYS A 58 12.89 1.44 1.54
N LEU A 59 11.75 0.77 1.39
CA LEU A 59 11.52 -0.53 1.99
C LEU A 59 12.31 -1.62 1.24
N THR A 60 12.81 -2.58 2.01
CA THR A 60 13.41 -3.81 1.48
C THR A 60 12.34 -4.76 0.95
N ASN A 61 12.72 -5.72 0.11
CA ASN A 61 11.80 -6.71 -0.42
C ASN A 61 11.07 -7.49 0.69
N ASP A 62 11.78 -7.86 1.76
CA ASP A 62 11.19 -8.57 2.90
C ASP A 62 10.11 -7.75 3.61
N GLN A 63 10.32 -6.43 3.74
CA GLN A 63 9.32 -5.53 4.31
C GLN A 63 8.11 -5.38 3.38
N VAL A 64 8.33 -5.29 2.07
CA VAL A 64 7.24 -5.26 1.08
C VAL A 64 6.45 -6.57 1.12
N ASP A 65 7.13 -7.72 1.19
CA ASP A 65 6.49 -9.03 1.32
C ASP A 65 5.67 -9.15 2.60
N HIS A 66 6.14 -8.59 3.71
CA HIS A 66 5.35 -8.50 4.94
C HIS A 66 4.01 -7.77 4.72
N HIS A 67 4.03 -6.62 4.04
CA HIS A 67 2.81 -5.87 3.72
C HIS A 67 1.92 -6.62 2.72
N LEU A 68 2.49 -7.27 1.69
CA LEU A 68 1.75 -8.06 0.71
C LEU A 68 1.03 -9.24 1.39
N ASN A 69 1.71 -9.95 2.29
CA ASN A 69 1.12 -11.03 3.08
C ASN A 69 0.00 -10.50 3.99
N ALA A 70 0.17 -9.33 4.60
CA ALA A 70 -0.87 -8.74 5.44
C ALA A 70 -2.12 -8.33 4.64
N ILE A 71 -1.97 -7.93 3.36
CA ILE A 71 -3.09 -7.68 2.45
C ILE A 71 -3.80 -9.00 2.13
N ALA A 72 -3.06 -10.04 1.75
CA ALA A 72 -3.62 -11.34 1.39
C ALA A 72 -4.39 -12.02 2.55
N ASN A 73 -4.00 -11.76 3.80
CA ASN A 73 -4.66 -12.32 4.99
C ASN A 73 -5.86 -11.47 5.49
N ARG A 74 -6.19 -10.35 4.83
CA ARG A 74 -7.34 -9.49 5.19
C ARG A 74 -8.63 -9.83 4.43
N ASP A 75 -8.54 -10.69 3.42
CA ASP A 75 -9.68 -11.37 2.77
C ASP A 75 -9.94 -12.74 3.43
#